data_AF-A0A5Q4ZGL3-F1
#
_entry.id   AF-A0A5Q4ZGL3-F1
#
_cell.length_a   1.000
_cell.length_b   1.000
_cell.length_c   1.000
_cell.angle_alpha   90.00
_cell.angle_beta   90.00
_cell.angle_gamma   90.00
#
_symmetry.space_group_name_H-M   'P 1'
#
loop_
_entity.id
_entity.type
_entity.pdbx_description
1 polymer ?
#
loop_
_entity_poly.entity_id
_entity_poly.type
_entity_poly.pdbx_seq_one_letter_code
_entity_poly.pdbx_strand_id
1 'polypeptide(L)' 'MRITPQIVELAKIMLANGQDWSPEADKILSADNSLCLCSYPDGAWIADTHGEVSIDRWTKLECVIALP' A
#
# COMPACT_ATOMS: atom_id res chain seq x y z
N MET A 1 -6.64 -0.97 11.63
CA MET A 1 -5.79 -1.63 10.62
C MET A 1 -4.53 -2.15 11.31
N ARG A 2 -4.11 -3.41 11.10
CA ARG A 2 -2.89 -3.96 11.72
C ARG A 2 -1.86 -4.26 10.64
N ILE A 3 -0.70 -3.60 10.70
CA ILE A 3 0.45 -3.91 9.83
C ILE A 3 1.04 -5.23 10.32
N THR A 4 1.09 -6.23 9.44
CA THR A 4 1.66 -7.54 9.77
C THR A 4 3.08 -7.66 9.20
N PRO A 5 3.91 -8.59 9.72
CA PRO A 5 5.22 -8.86 9.13
C PRO A 5 5.16 -9.20 7.63
N GLN A 6 4.08 -9.87 7.21
CA GLN A 6 3.83 -10.20 5.80
C GLN A 6 3.61 -8.95 4.94
N ILE A 7 2.87 -7.94 5.44
CA ILE A 7 2.72 -6.67 4.74
C ILE A 7 4.07 -5.94 4.59
N VAL A 8 4.90 -6.00 5.64
CA VAL A 8 6.26 -5.40 5.59
C VAL A 8 7.15 -6.10 4.56
N GLU A 9 7.07 -7.43 4.47
CA GLU A 9 7.82 -8.21 3.48
C GLU A 9 7.38 -7.89 2.06
N LEU A 10 6.07 -7.87 1.81
CA LEU A 10 5.49 -7.48 0.52
C LEU A 10 5.88 -6.06 0.12
N ALA A 11 5.85 -5.11 1.07
CA ALA A 11 6.31 -3.74 0.83
C ALA A 11 7.78 -3.68 0.40
N LYS A 12 8.66 -4.44 1.05
CA LYS A 12 10.09 -4.50 0.68
C LYS A 12 10.30 -5.08 -0.71
N ILE A 13 9.61 -6.17 -1.04
CA ILE A 13 9.70 -6.81 -2.36
C ILE A 13 9.19 -5.84 -3.43
N MET A 14 8.04 -5.21 -3.19
CA MET A 14 7.43 -4.23 -4.09
C MET A 14 8.40 -3.06 -4.37
N LEU A 15 8.99 -2.49 -3.31
CA LEU A 15 9.97 -1.40 -3.42
C LEU A 15 11.23 -1.84 -4.16
N ALA A 16 11.77 -3.02 -3.87
CA ALA A 16 12.96 -3.55 -4.53
C ALA A 16 12.75 -3.80 -6.03
N ASN A 17 11.52 -4.14 -6.43
CA ASN A 17 11.16 -4.40 -7.81
C ASN A 17 10.69 -3.16 -8.58
N GLY A 18 10.60 -1.98 -7.93
CA GLY A 18 10.03 -0.78 -8.54
C GLY A 18 8.57 -0.96 -8.94
N GLN A 19 7.82 -1.76 -8.18
CA GLN A 19 6.42 -2.08 -8.44
C GLN A 19 5.53 -1.02 -7.77
N ASP A 20 4.54 -0.50 -8.51
CA ASP A 20 3.68 0.58 -8.04
C ASP A 20 2.64 0.12 -7.00
N TRP A 21 2.21 -1.15 -7.07
CA TRP A 21 1.14 -1.70 -6.21
C TRP A 21 1.30 -3.21 -6.01
N SER A 22 0.91 -3.77 -4.85
CA SER A 22 0.87 -5.23 -4.59
C SER A 22 -0.55 -5.80 -4.40
N PRO A 23 -1.10 -6.58 -5.35
CA PRO A 23 -2.43 -7.19 -5.21
C PRO A 23 -2.49 -8.28 -4.12
N GLU A 24 -1.34 -8.86 -3.77
CA GLU A 24 -1.21 -9.77 -2.64
C GLU A 24 -1.40 -9.04 -1.31
N ALA A 25 -0.86 -7.82 -1.20
CA ALA A 25 -1.02 -7.00 -0.02
C ALA A 25 -2.47 -6.53 0.15
N ASP A 26 -3.13 -6.13 -0.94
CA ASP A 26 -4.52 -5.66 -0.92
C ASP A 26 -5.47 -6.67 -0.26
N LYS A 27 -5.33 -7.97 -0.62
CA LYS A 27 -6.11 -9.08 -0.05
C LYS A 27 -5.88 -9.29 1.45
N ILE A 28 -4.71 -8.93 1.94
CA ILE A 28 -4.34 -9.05 3.37
C ILE A 28 -4.83 -7.82 4.14
N LEU A 29 -4.78 -6.65 3.51
CA LEU A 29 -5.15 -5.37 4.12
C LEU A 29 -6.66 -5.25 4.30
N SER A 30 -7.44 -5.69 3.32
CA SER A 30 -8.90 -5.57 3.36
C SER A 30 -9.58 -6.70 2.58
N ALA A 31 -10.66 -7.25 3.13
CA ALA A 31 -11.43 -8.32 2.47
C ALA A 31 -12.33 -7.79 1.35
N ASP A 32 -12.70 -6.52 1.42
CA ASP A 32 -13.55 -5.81 0.46
C ASP A 32 -12.74 -4.99 -0.56
N ASN A 33 -11.40 -5.11 -0.53
CA ASN A 33 -10.48 -4.29 -1.32
C ASN A 33 -10.70 -2.79 -1.08
N SER A 34 -11.01 -2.38 0.15
CA SER A 34 -11.05 -0.97 0.56
C SER A 34 -9.66 -0.37 0.78
N LEU A 35 -8.60 -1.19 0.91
CA LEU A 35 -7.22 -0.75 1.10
C LEU A 35 -6.27 -1.35 0.04
N CYS A 36 -5.30 -0.55 -0.42
CA CYS A 36 -4.13 -1.01 -1.18
C CYS A 36 -2.80 -0.71 -0.52
N LEU A 37 -1.78 -1.47 -0.93
CA LEU A 37 -0.37 -1.13 -0.74
C LEU A 37 0.22 -0.55 -2.04
N CYS A 38 0.71 0.69 -1.99
CA CYS A 38 1.31 1.41 -3.11
C CYS A 38 2.76 1.82 -2.82
N SER A 39 3.59 2.01 -3.86
CA SER A 39 4.93 2.59 -3.72
C SER A 39 4.97 4.06 -4.13
N TYR A 40 5.80 4.83 -3.43
CA TYR A 40 6.10 6.23 -3.69
C TYR A 40 7.61 6.47 -3.44
N PRO A 41 8.17 7.62 -3.86
CA PRO A 41 9.61 7.88 -3.74
C PRO A 41 10.19 7.79 -2.32
N ASP A 42 9.35 7.97 -1.29
CA ASP A 42 9.72 7.94 0.11
C ASP A 42 9.45 6.60 0.82
N GLY A 43 8.80 5.63 0.15
CA GLY A 43 8.53 4.32 0.70
C GLY A 43 7.24 3.69 0.18
N ALA A 44 6.75 2.68 0.90
CA ALA A 44 5.47 2.06 0.63
C ALA A 44 4.38 2.64 1.53
N TRP A 45 3.19 2.84 0.97
CA TRP A 45 2.06 3.50 1.59
C TRP A 45 0.83 2.62 1.53
N ILE A 46 0.00 2.67 2.56
CA ILE A 46 -1.30 2.00 2.55
C ILE A 46 -2.39 3.05 2.39
N ALA A 47 -3.19 2.95 1.33
CA ALA A 47 -4.20 3.94 0.96
C ALA A 47 -5.57 3.27 0.72
N ASP A 48 -6.66 4.06 0.72
CA ASP A 48 -7.98 3.55 0.32
C ASP A 48 -8.05 3.28 -1.20
N THR A 49 -8.71 2.21 -1.63
CA THR A 49 -8.70 1.74 -3.04
C THR A 49 -9.88 2.11 -3.94
N HIS A 50 -9.53 2.34 -5.21
CA HIS A 50 -10.29 2.26 -6.47
C HIS A 50 -11.69 2.93 -6.54
N GLY A 51 -11.73 4.25 -6.45
CA GLY A 51 -12.65 5.02 -7.30
C GLY A 51 -11.86 5.74 -8.40
N GLU A 52 -12.52 6.23 -9.46
CA GLU A 52 -12.01 7.28 -10.38
C GLU A 52 -11.77 8.61 -9.65
N VAL A 53 -11.32 8.55 -8.41
CA VAL A 53 -11.01 9.69 -7.59
C VAL A 53 -9.56 9.99 -7.86
N SER A 54 -9.36 11.14 -8.49
CA SER A 54 -8.05 11.77 -8.63
C SER A 54 -7.25 11.68 -7.32
N ILE A 55 -5.93 11.59 -7.44
CA ILE A 55 -4.99 11.37 -6.33
C ILE A 55 -5.15 12.42 -5.19
N ASP A 56 -5.73 13.58 -5.50
CA ASP A 56 -6.09 14.66 -4.57
C ASP A 56 -7.29 14.35 -3.65
N ARG A 57 -8.04 13.27 -3.94
CA ARG A 57 -9.20 12.80 -3.17
C ARG A 57 -8.98 11.47 -2.46
N TRP A 58 -7.79 10.89 -2.57
CA TRP A 58 -7.44 9.73 -1.77
C TRP A 58 -7.32 10.18 -0.32
N THR A 59 -8.16 9.63 0.56
CA THR A 59 -7.99 9.84 1.99
C THR A 59 -6.81 8.96 2.40
N LYS A 60 -5.68 9.61 2.66
CA LYS A 60 -4.43 8.95 3.02
C LYS A 60 -4.59 8.27 4.38
N LEU A 61 -4.62 6.94 4.41
CA LEU A 61 -4.45 6.20 5.66
C LEU A 61 -2.96 6.16 6.02
N GLU A 62 -2.66 6.51 7.27
CA GLU A 62 -1.39 7.13 7.68
C GLU A 62 -0.23 6.15 7.90
N CYS A 63 -0.12 5.09 7.10
CA CYS A 63 0.96 4.12 7.27
C CYS A 63 2.01 4.19 6.16
N VAL A 64 3.26 4.46 6.58
CA VAL A 64 4.46 4.44 5.75
C VAL A 64 5.38 3.32 6.20
N ILE A 65 5.88 2.56 5.23
CA ILE A 65 7.03 1.69 5.39
C ILE A 65 8.17 2.35 4.60
N ALA A 66 9.02 3.08 5.33
CA ALA A 66 10.11 3.85 4.74
C ALA A 66 11.17 2.93 4.11
N LEU A 67 11.82 3.43 3.05
CA LEU A 67 13.05 2.83 2.55
C LEU A 67 14.15 2.87 3.63
N PRO A 68 15.08 1.89 3.66
CA PRO A 68 16.22 1.88 4.58
C PRO A 68 17.08 3.16 4.51
#